data_AF-A0A7X5L5Y1-F1
#
_entry.id   AF-A0A7X5L5Y1-F1
#
_cell.length_a   1.000
_cell.length_b   1.000
_cell.length_c   1.000
_cell.angle_alpha   90.00
_cell.angle_beta   90.00
_cell.angle_gamma   90.00
#
_symmetry.space_group_name_H-M   'P 1'
#
loop_
_entity.id
_entity.type
_entity.pdbx_description
1 polymer ?
#
loop_
_entity_poly.entity_id
_entity_poly.type
_entity_poly.pdbx_seq_one_letter_code
_entity_poly.pdbx_strand_id
1 'polypeptide(L)'
;MIAVNQLKTEIRFEDDRAVAMDTELLQKRAAKLLGVEAAQIRETVLLKHSIDARKKPQLFHVYTLGICLRDKRQEEKIVKRCRNANITMYVQKPYVFPKSGATPLQEPPVIIGTGPAGLFCGYLLAKHGYRPVLLERGDDVDTRTKAVEAFWNGARLDTESNVQFGEGGAGTFSDGKLNTLVKDKNGRNREVLRIFAECGAPRDILYESKPHIGTDILRNVVVNMRKFIIEHGGSVRFRAKVTGLEIQNGVLAGIKINDTDVIKTGNAVLAIGHSARDTFAYLERIGVSMEAKAFAVGMRVEHPQELINACMYGAEHGSALPAASYKLTAQTSTGRGVYSFCMCPGGYVVNASSEEGRLAINGMSYSDRGSRNANSAIIVQVTPDDYGSNGPLAGVAFQRRLEERAYALGKGKIPVQYYGDYVTNAVSCGKDNSLKPCIKGEYMFSNLRGLLPKPCEEAFMEGMEQFDRTIKGYARGDAVLSGIESRTSSPVRIHRDADLQSPSVRGLYPCGEGAGYAGGITSAAMDGILVAEMIAKLYQPFADNNTAK
;
A
#
# COMPACT_ATOMS: atom_id res chain seq x y z
N MET A 1 -7.44 21.17 22.12
CA MET A 1 -8.60 20.27 22.32
C MET A 1 -8.20 19.19 23.31
N ILE A 2 -9.18 18.64 24.01
CA ILE A 2 -9.00 17.53 24.96
C ILE A 2 -9.19 16.21 24.22
N ALA A 3 -8.23 15.28 24.28
CA ALA A 3 -8.44 13.92 23.81
C ALA A 3 -9.00 13.04 24.94
N VAL A 4 -10.17 12.46 24.71
CA VAL A 4 -10.78 11.42 25.55
C VAL A 4 -10.54 10.09 24.86
N ASN A 5 -9.58 9.33 25.38
CA ASN A 5 -9.15 8.03 24.85
C ASN A 5 -9.92 6.88 25.50
N GLN A 6 -9.89 5.71 24.87
CA GLN A 6 -10.45 4.46 25.41
C GLN A 6 -11.94 4.54 25.77
N LEU A 7 -12.71 5.35 25.04
CA LEU A 7 -14.15 5.42 25.23
C LEU A 7 -14.78 4.16 24.61
N LYS A 8 -15.24 3.23 25.46
CA LYS A 8 -15.80 1.94 25.02
C LYS A 8 -17.32 1.96 24.96
N THR A 9 -17.86 1.42 23.87
CA THR A 9 -19.28 1.05 23.78
C THR A 9 -19.35 -0.41 23.38
N GLU A 10 -20.10 -1.22 24.13
CA GLU A 10 -20.37 -2.60 23.75
C GLU A 10 -21.11 -2.62 22.40
N ILE A 11 -20.70 -3.52 21.51
CA ILE A 11 -21.37 -3.73 20.23
C ILE A 11 -22.65 -4.50 20.51
N ARG A 12 -23.79 -3.91 20.16
CA ARG A 12 -25.09 -4.57 20.24
C ARG A 12 -25.48 -5.08 18.87
N PHE A 13 -26.10 -6.26 18.84
CA PHE A 13 -26.58 -6.91 17.64
C PHE A 13 -28.11 -6.92 17.66
N GLU A 14 -28.73 -6.42 16.59
CA GLU A 14 -30.17 -6.52 16.32
C GLU A 14 -30.31 -7.15 14.92
N ASP A 15 -31.08 -8.23 14.81
CA ASP A 15 -31.25 -9.02 13.56
C ASP A 15 -29.91 -9.35 12.85
N ASP A 16 -28.92 -9.84 13.62
CA ASP A 16 -27.56 -10.18 13.17
C ASP A 16 -26.80 -9.02 12.50
N ARG A 17 -27.14 -7.77 12.83
CA ARG A 17 -26.43 -6.57 12.39
C ARG A 17 -25.95 -5.76 13.59
N ALA A 18 -24.72 -5.27 13.51
CA ALA A 18 -24.21 -4.34 14.51
C ALA A 18 -24.99 -3.00 14.45
N VAL A 19 -25.53 -2.56 15.58
CA VAL A 19 -26.25 -1.29 15.69
C VAL A 19 -25.30 -0.12 15.43
N ALA A 20 -25.74 0.85 14.62
CA ALA A 20 -24.94 1.99 14.20
C ALA A 20 -24.51 2.91 15.35
N MET A 21 -23.42 3.66 15.13
CA MET A 21 -22.83 4.57 16.11
C MET A 21 -23.76 5.74 16.44
N ASP A 22 -24.12 5.88 17.72
CA ASP A 22 -24.76 7.09 18.25
C ASP A 22 -23.69 8.12 18.68
N THR A 23 -23.45 9.09 17.79
CA THR A 23 -22.48 10.17 18.03
C THR A 23 -22.90 11.08 19.21
N GLU A 24 -24.21 11.23 19.44
CA GLU A 24 -24.73 12.04 20.54
C GLU A 24 -24.45 11.35 21.88
N LEU A 25 -24.61 10.03 21.95
CA LEU A 25 -24.23 9.23 23.12
C LEU A 25 -22.72 9.34 23.40
N LEU A 26 -21.87 9.29 22.38
CA LEU A 26 -20.43 9.46 22.52
C LEU A 26 -20.07 10.83 23.08
N GLN A 27 -20.69 11.90 22.58
CA GLN A 27 -20.51 13.25 23.09
C GLN A 27 -20.99 13.39 24.55
N LYS A 28 -22.17 12.84 24.89
CA LYS A 28 -22.70 12.84 26.27
C LYS A 28 -21.76 12.11 27.23
N ARG A 29 -21.21 10.96 26.83
CA ARG A 29 -20.23 10.22 27.64
C ARG A 29 -18.94 11.02 27.82
N ALA A 30 -18.43 11.66 26.77
CA ALA A 30 -17.26 12.52 26.86
C ALA A 30 -17.50 13.71 27.80
N ALA A 31 -18.64 14.40 27.68
CA ALA A 31 -19.02 15.51 28.55
C ALA A 31 -19.05 15.08 30.03
N LYS A 32 -19.64 13.91 30.33
CA LYS A 32 -19.67 13.33 31.68
C LYS A 32 -18.26 13.03 32.21
N LEU A 33 -17.40 12.42 31.40
CA LEU A 33 -16.00 12.11 31.79
C LEU A 33 -15.18 13.37 32.05
N LEU A 34 -15.45 14.44 31.30
CA LEU A 34 -14.79 15.73 31.44
C LEU A 34 -15.39 16.57 32.59
N GLY A 35 -16.57 16.23 33.09
CA GLY A 35 -17.30 17.03 34.08
C GLY A 35 -17.69 18.40 33.54
N VAL A 36 -18.19 18.44 32.31
CA VAL A 36 -18.69 19.65 31.62
C VAL A 36 -20.09 19.39 31.09
N GLU A 37 -20.86 20.45 30.89
CA GLU A 37 -22.14 20.36 30.20
C GLU A 37 -21.93 20.18 28.70
N ALA A 38 -22.83 19.43 28.04
CA ALA A 38 -22.76 19.20 26.60
C ALA A 38 -22.78 20.52 25.80
N ALA A 39 -23.47 21.56 26.30
CA ALA A 39 -23.53 22.89 25.69
C ALA A 39 -22.18 23.63 25.68
N GLN A 40 -21.26 23.28 26.61
CA GLN A 40 -19.91 23.86 26.66
C GLN A 40 -18.99 23.28 25.57
N ILE A 41 -19.36 22.14 24.97
CA ILE A 41 -18.65 21.56 23.85
C ILE A 41 -19.01 22.34 22.58
N ARG A 42 -17.99 22.90 21.93
CA ARG A 42 -18.13 23.59 20.65
C ARG A 42 -18.10 22.61 19.49
N GLU A 43 -17.24 21.60 19.59
CA GLU A 43 -16.96 20.66 18.50
C GLU A 43 -16.43 19.35 19.08
N THR A 44 -16.90 18.24 18.49
CA THR A 44 -16.43 16.88 18.78
C THR A 44 -15.84 16.31 17.50
N VAL A 45 -14.58 15.86 17.56
CA VAL A 45 -13.85 15.27 16.44
C VAL A 45 -13.57 13.81 16.74
N LEU A 46 -13.96 12.90 15.85
CA LEU A 46 -13.56 11.51 15.96
C LEU A 46 -12.09 11.37 15.53
N LEU A 47 -11.20 11.10 16.48
CA LEU A 47 -9.75 10.99 16.23
C LEU A 47 -9.32 9.56 15.93
N LYS A 48 -9.99 8.58 16.53
CA LYS A 48 -9.71 7.16 16.30
C LYS A 48 -10.92 6.28 16.59
N HIS A 49 -11.11 5.24 15.79
CA HIS A 49 -12.03 4.13 16.03
C HIS A 49 -11.33 2.78 15.83
N SER A 50 -11.71 1.78 16.62
CA SER A 50 -11.26 0.40 16.51
C SER A 50 -12.23 -0.56 17.19
N ILE A 51 -12.19 -1.84 16.79
CA ILE A 51 -12.93 -2.92 17.44
C ILE A 51 -11.98 -3.68 18.39
N ASP A 52 -12.42 -3.89 19.62
CA ASP A 52 -11.74 -4.71 20.64
C ASP A 52 -12.50 -6.04 20.81
N ALA A 53 -11.89 -7.12 20.31
CA ALA A 53 -12.44 -8.48 20.31
C ALA A 53 -11.66 -9.43 21.24
N ARG A 54 -11.01 -8.91 22.29
CA ARG A 54 -10.19 -9.73 23.21
C ARG A 54 -11.01 -10.50 24.25
N LYS A 55 -12.23 -10.07 24.56
CA LYS A 55 -13.11 -10.65 25.60
C LYS A 55 -14.36 -11.30 25.01
N LYS A 56 -14.20 -12.06 23.92
CA LYS A 56 -15.29 -12.79 23.25
C LYS A 56 -16.16 -13.57 24.26
N PRO A 57 -17.50 -13.58 24.13
CA PRO A 57 -18.28 -13.04 23.00
C PRO A 57 -18.52 -11.53 23.06
N GLN A 58 -18.13 -10.84 24.15
CA GLN A 58 -18.31 -9.39 24.27
C GLN A 58 -17.33 -8.64 23.38
N LEU A 59 -17.87 -7.83 22.47
CA LEU A 59 -17.12 -7.00 21.53
C LEU A 59 -17.36 -5.53 21.85
N PHE A 60 -16.35 -4.69 21.65
CA PHE A 60 -16.44 -3.26 21.95
C PHE A 60 -15.97 -2.43 20.78
N HIS A 61 -16.72 -1.38 20.44
CA HIS A 61 -16.14 -0.23 19.76
C HIS A 61 -15.31 0.56 20.77
N VAL A 62 -14.13 0.99 20.34
CA VAL A 62 -13.20 1.81 21.13
C VAL A 62 -12.89 3.08 20.38
N TYR A 63 -13.28 4.21 20.96
CA TYR A 63 -13.14 5.53 20.37
C TYR A 63 -12.08 6.37 21.07
N THR A 64 -11.49 7.27 20.31
CA THR A 64 -10.78 8.45 20.80
C THR A 64 -11.44 9.69 20.24
N LEU A 65 -11.92 10.58 21.12
CA LEU A 65 -12.62 11.80 20.74
C LEU A 65 -11.75 13.02 21.09
N GLY A 66 -11.65 13.96 20.16
CA GLY A 66 -11.14 15.30 20.39
C GLY A 66 -12.29 16.23 20.73
N ILE A 67 -12.24 16.87 21.90
CA ILE A 67 -13.28 17.77 22.40
C ILE A 67 -12.72 19.19 22.42
N CYS A 68 -13.30 20.07 21.61
CA CYS A 68 -13.04 21.51 21.65
C CYS A 68 -14.13 22.18 22.50
N LEU A 69 -13.72 22.91 23.53
CA LEU A 69 -14.66 23.69 24.33
C LEU A 69 -14.90 25.06 23.71
N ARG A 70 -16.05 25.67 24.02
CA ARG A 70 -16.34 27.07 23.64
C ARG A 70 -15.31 28.02 24.27
N ASP A 71 -15.00 27.81 25.55
CA ASP A 71 -13.89 28.49 26.23
C ASP A 71 -12.64 27.59 26.24
N LYS A 72 -11.75 27.81 25.26
CA LYS A 72 -10.49 27.07 25.12
C LYS A 72 -9.58 27.18 26.35
N ARG A 73 -9.68 28.25 27.14
CA ARG A 73 -8.82 28.46 28.32
C ARG A 73 -9.12 27.45 29.44
N GLN A 74 -10.27 26.79 29.39
CA GLN A 74 -10.65 25.78 30.37
C GLN A 74 -10.10 24.39 30.05
N GLU A 75 -9.67 24.12 28.81
CA GLU A 75 -9.29 22.76 28.38
C GLU A 75 -8.17 22.18 29.26
N GLU A 76 -7.09 22.92 29.46
CA GLU A 76 -5.97 22.48 30.30
C GLU A 76 -6.36 22.29 31.77
N LYS A 77 -7.22 23.18 32.29
CA LYS A 77 -7.71 23.10 33.67
C LYS A 77 -8.55 21.83 33.86
N ILE A 78 -9.40 21.50 32.89
CA ILE A 78 -10.23 20.30 32.91
C ILE A 78 -9.37 19.03 32.84
N VAL A 79 -8.39 18.98 31.93
CA VAL A 79 -7.47 17.83 31.83
C VAL A 79 -6.75 17.60 33.17
N LYS A 80 -6.19 18.66 33.77
CA LYS A 80 -5.52 18.58 35.08
C LYS A 80 -6.48 18.16 36.21
N ARG A 81 -7.73 18.63 36.18
CA ARG A 81 -8.78 18.27 37.14
C ARG A 81 -9.18 16.80 37.06
N CYS A 82 -9.32 16.25 35.85
CA CYS A 82 -9.78 14.88 35.64
C CYS A 82 -8.82 13.83 36.20
N ARG A 83 -7.50 14.12 36.28
CA ARG A 83 -6.45 13.19 36.77
C ARG A 83 -6.56 11.77 36.19
N ASN A 84 -6.92 11.67 34.92
CA ASN A 84 -7.16 10.41 34.22
C ASN A 84 -6.19 10.28 33.05
N ALA A 85 -5.43 9.18 32.99
CA ALA A 85 -4.44 8.94 31.93
C ALA A 85 -5.06 8.88 30.52
N ASN A 86 -6.37 8.58 30.41
CA ASN A 86 -7.08 8.57 29.14
C ASN A 86 -7.56 9.95 28.71
N ILE A 87 -7.44 10.98 29.55
CA ILE A 87 -7.85 12.35 29.25
C ILE A 87 -6.59 13.20 29.15
N THR A 88 -6.22 13.57 27.93
CA THR A 88 -4.95 14.27 27.66
C THR A 88 -5.17 15.52 26.82
N MET A 89 -4.21 16.45 26.87
CA MET A 89 -4.17 17.51 25.87
C MET A 89 -3.77 16.90 24.52
N TYR A 90 -4.52 17.24 23.49
CA TYR A 90 -4.21 16.86 22.11
C TYR A 90 -4.01 18.09 21.26
N VAL A 91 -2.84 18.15 20.64
CA VAL A 91 -2.47 19.15 19.65
C VAL A 91 -2.31 18.43 18.33
N GLN A 92 -3.28 18.60 17.44
CA GLN A 92 -3.12 18.14 16.07
C GLN A 92 -2.06 19.01 15.41
N LYS A 93 -0.90 18.42 15.08
CA LYS A 93 0.13 19.12 14.31
C LYS A 93 -0.31 19.16 12.84
N PRO A 94 -0.69 20.32 12.29
CA PRO A 94 -1.05 20.39 10.87
C PRO A 94 0.18 20.13 10.02
N TYR A 95 -0.05 19.53 8.86
CA TYR A 95 0.96 19.49 7.81
C TYR A 95 1.23 20.91 7.30
N VAL A 96 2.50 21.24 7.10
CA VAL A 96 2.93 22.54 6.57
C VAL A 96 3.93 22.27 5.45
N PHE A 97 3.58 22.65 4.23
CA PHE A 97 4.50 22.65 3.10
C PHE A 97 5.59 23.71 3.35
N PRO A 98 6.89 23.41 3.09
CA PRO A 98 7.97 24.33 3.39
C PRO A 98 7.88 25.60 2.53
N LYS A 99 8.49 26.68 3.03
CA LYS A 99 8.72 27.89 2.22
C LYS A 99 9.65 27.54 1.06
N SER A 100 9.42 28.19 -0.09
CA SER A 100 10.25 28.02 -1.27
C SER A 100 11.68 28.48 -1.03
N GLY A 101 12.63 27.85 -1.74
CA GLY A 101 14.03 28.23 -1.73
C GLY A 101 14.30 29.56 -2.45
N ALA A 102 15.56 29.82 -2.74
CA ALA A 102 16.00 31.05 -3.43
C ALA A 102 16.28 30.84 -4.93
N THR A 103 16.48 29.59 -5.37
CA THR A 103 16.92 29.30 -6.74
C THR A 103 15.72 29.27 -7.70
N PRO A 104 15.63 30.13 -8.73
CA PRO A 104 14.54 30.06 -9.68
C PRO A 104 14.52 28.75 -10.45
N LEU A 105 13.38 28.07 -10.47
CA LEU A 105 13.21 26.88 -11.28
C LEU A 105 13.20 27.25 -12.77
N GLN A 106 14.12 26.70 -13.55
CA GLN A 106 14.22 27.00 -14.98
C GLN A 106 13.22 26.17 -15.79
N GLU A 107 13.10 24.89 -15.46
CA GLU A 107 12.27 23.93 -16.18
C GLU A 107 11.39 23.14 -15.21
N PRO A 108 10.18 22.74 -15.62
CA PRO A 108 9.30 21.95 -14.77
C PRO A 108 9.98 20.69 -14.21
N PRO A 109 9.71 20.32 -12.94
CA PRO A 109 10.18 19.06 -12.41
C PRO A 109 9.42 17.91 -13.08
N VAL A 110 10.16 16.88 -13.51
CA VAL A 110 9.56 15.67 -14.10
C VAL A 110 9.37 14.62 -13.01
N ILE A 111 8.24 13.93 -13.03
CA ILE A 111 7.94 12.83 -12.11
C ILE A 111 7.70 11.58 -12.95
N ILE A 112 8.52 10.55 -12.72
CA ILE A 112 8.49 9.31 -13.49
C ILE A 112 7.70 8.27 -12.70
N GLY A 113 6.51 7.95 -13.17
CA GLY A 113 5.55 7.05 -12.56
C GLY A 113 4.41 7.77 -11.83
N THR A 114 3.20 7.25 -11.98
CA THR A 114 1.97 7.76 -11.35
C THR A 114 1.44 6.84 -10.25
N GLY A 115 2.33 6.11 -9.58
CA GLY A 115 2.02 5.44 -8.31
C GLY A 115 1.82 6.43 -7.15
N PRO A 116 1.54 5.96 -5.93
CA PRO A 116 1.32 6.84 -4.77
C PRO A 116 2.45 7.83 -4.52
N ALA A 117 3.72 7.43 -4.67
CA ALA A 117 4.85 8.35 -4.53
C ALA A 117 4.80 9.48 -5.57
N GLY A 118 4.61 9.16 -6.85
CA GLY A 118 4.57 10.14 -7.92
C GLY A 118 3.34 11.05 -7.85
N LEU A 119 2.15 10.49 -7.59
CA LEU A 119 0.92 11.26 -7.47
C LEU A 119 0.98 12.27 -6.32
N PHE A 120 1.46 11.88 -5.14
CA PHE A 120 1.54 12.80 -4.01
C PHE A 120 2.65 13.85 -4.17
N CYS A 121 3.77 13.48 -4.80
CA CYS A 121 4.80 14.44 -5.17
C CYS A 121 4.24 15.50 -6.15
N GLY A 122 3.58 15.03 -7.22
CA GLY A 122 2.98 15.88 -8.24
C GLY A 122 1.84 16.74 -7.70
N TYR A 123 0.98 16.18 -6.86
CA TYR A 123 -0.13 16.90 -6.23
C TYR A 123 0.36 18.13 -5.45
N LEU A 124 1.37 17.96 -4.59
CA LEU A 124 1.89 19.07 -3.79
C LEU A 124 2.69 20.07 -4.62
N LEU A 125 3.52 19.59 -5.57
CA LEU A 125 4.26 20.48 -6.46
C LEU A 125 3.30 21.32 -7.34
N ALA A 126 2.25 20.72 -7.89
CA ALA A 126 1.24 21.43 -8.66
C ALA A 126 0.51 22.47 -7.80
N LYS A 127 0.01 22.05 -6.62
CA LYS A 127 -0.65 22.95 -5.65
C LYS A 127 0.17 24.19 -5.30
N HIS A 128 1.49 24.08 -5.33
CA HIS A 128 2.42 25.16 -4.98
C HIS A 128 3.11 25.81 -6.20
N GLY A 129 2.56 25.65 -7.41
CA GLY A 129 2.99 26.43 -8.59
C GLY A 129 4.24 25.92 -9.31
N TYR A 130 4.71 24.71 -8.99
CA TYR A 130 5.89 24.11 -9.64
C TYR A 130 5.58 23.44 -10.98
N ARG A 131 4.30 23.36 -11.38
CA ARG A 131 3.84 22.88 -12.70
C ARG A 131 4.45 21.53 -13.14
N PRO A 132 4.43 20.48 -12.30
CA PRO A 132 5.14 19.23 -12.57
C PRO A 132 4.63 18.51 -13.83
N VAL A 133 5.53 17.76 -14.49
CA VAL A 133 5.20 16.88 -15.61
C VAL A 133 5.29 15.43 -15.16
N LEU A 134 4.16 14.73 -15.07
CA LEU A 134 4.11 13.31 -14.70
C LEU A 134 4.13 12.45 -15.96
N LEU A 135 5.04 11.48 -16.00
CA LEU A 135 5.19 10.52 -17.10
C LEU A 135 4.85 9.11 -16.61
N GLU A 136 3.84 8.48 -17.20
CA GLU A 136 3.40 7.13 -16.88
C GLU A 136 3.59 6.22 -18.10
N ARG A 137 4.23 5.06 -17.90
CA ARG A 137 4.45 4.08 -18.98
C ARG A 137 3.16 3.38 -19.40
N GLY A 138 2.24 3.15 -18.45
CA GLY A 138 0.95 2.55 -18.73
C GLY A 138 -0.14 3.54 -19.08
N ASP A 139 -1.38 3.05 -19.09
CA ASP A 139 -2.56 3.85 -19.43
C ASP A 139 -3.17 4.61 -18.25
N ASP A 140 -4.09 5.51 -18.58
CA ASP A 140 -5.12 6.00 -17.65
C ASP A 140 -5.91 4.83 -17.03
N VAL A 141 -6.52 5.05 -15.86
CA VAL A 141 -7.11 3.97 -15.09
C VAL A 141 -8.27 3.26 -15.79
N ASP A 142 -9.02 3.94 -16.64
CA ASP A 142 -10.19 3.37 -17.32
C ASP A 142 -9.74 2.41 -18.42
N THR A 143 -8.79 2.84 -19.25
CA THR A 143 -8.17 1.99 -20.28
C THR A 143 -7.39 0.84 -19.65
N ARG A 144 -6.61 1.13 -18.60
CA ARG A 144 -5.85 0.13 -17.82
C ARG A 144 -6.74 -0.94 -17.23
N THR A 145 -7.90 -0.55 -16.67
CA THR A 145 -8.86 -1.49 -16.09
C THR A 145 -9.34 -2.50 -17.13
N LYS A 146 -9.69 -2.04 -18.33
CA LYS A 146 -10.10 -2.92 -19.43
C LYS A 146 -8.98 -3.89 -19.82
N ALA A 147 -7.74 -3.42 -19.91
CA ALA A 147 -6.59 -4.27 -20.23
C ALA A 147 -6.35 -5.36 -19.15
N VAL A 148 -6.41 -4.98 -17.87
CA VAL A 148 -6.25 -5.91 -16.74
C VAL A 148 -7.38 -6.94 -16.68
N GLU A 149 -8.63 -6.51 -16.86
CA GLU A 149 -9.78 -7.40 -16.86
C GLU A 149 -9.75 -8.34 -18.08
N ALA A 150 -9.37 -7.86 -19.26
CA ALA A 150 -9.17 -8.71 -20.43
C ALA A 150 -8.08 -9.77 -20.17
N PHE A 151 -6.94 -9.39 -19.60
CA PHE A 151 -5.87 -10.32 -19.23
C PHE A 151 -6.36 -11.38 -18.23
N TRP A 152 -7.10 -10.97 -17.20
CA TRP A 152 -7.68 -11.92 -16.24
C TRP A 152 -8.72 -12.87 -16.85
N ASN A 153 -9.32 -12.48 -17.99
CA ASN A 153 -10.27 -13.29 -18.75
C ASN A 153 -9.62 -14.03 -19.93
N GLY A 154 -8.29 -14.21 -19.93
CA GLY A 154 -7.57 -15.05 -20.89
C GLY A 154 -7.00 -14.32 -22.10
N ALA A 155 -7.11 -12.99 -22.18
CA ALA A 155 -6.38 -12.23 -23.19
C ALA A 155 -4.87 -12.24 -22.89
N ARG A 156 -4.07 -11.87 -23.90
CA ARG A 156 -2.62 -11.72 -23.75
C ARG A 156 -2.29 -10.55 -22.81
N LEU A 157 -1.22 -10.70 -22.03
CA LEU A 157 -0.70 -9.65 -21.16
C LEU A 157 -0.21 -8.43 -21.98
N ASP A 158 -0.70 -7.24 -21.66
CA ASP A 158 -0.03 -6.00 -22.03
C ASP A 158 1.08 -5.70 -21.00
N THR A 159 2.34 -5.76 -21.43
CA THR A 159 3.50 -5.57 -20.55
C THR A 159 3.69 -4.13 -20.09
N GLU A 160 3.00 -3.17 -20.70
CA GLU A 160 3.06 -1.75 -20.35
C GLU A 160 1.79 -1.28 -19.61
N SER A 161 0.67 -2.01 -19.67
CA SER A 161 -0.59 -1.68 -18.99
C SER A 161 -1.18 -2.91 -18.27
N ASN A 162 -0.92 -3.00 -16.97
CA ASN A 162 -1.24 -4.19 -16.17
C ASN A 162 -1.38 -3.84 -14.68
N VAL A 163 -1.46 -4.85 -13.80
CA VAL A 163 -1.58 -4.66 -12.34
C VAL A 163 -0.43 -3.81 -11.77
N GLN A 164 0.74 -3.81 -12.41
CA GLN A 164 1.91 -3.06 -11.94
C GLN A 164 1.99 -1.64 -12.53
N PHE A 165 1.64 -1.48 -13.81
CA PHE A 165 1.90 -0.26 -14.59
C PHE A 165 0.63 0.42 -15.10
N GLY A 166 0.63 1.75 -15.09
CA GLY A 166 -0.51 2.62 -15.38
C GLY A 166 -0.95 3.47 -14.18
N GLU A 167 -2.00 4.26 -14.37
CA GLU A 167 -2.47 5.27 -13.41
C GLU A 167 -2.72 4.69 -12.01
N GLY A 168 -2.10 5.30 -10.99
CA GLY A 168 -2.14 4.84 -9.59
C GLY A 168 -1.13 3.73 -9.25
N GLY A 169 -0.37 3.25 -10.24
CA GLY A 169 0.66 2.22 -10.08
C GLY A 169 0.12 0.92 -9.48
N ALA A 170 0.95 0.21 -8.72
CA ALA A 170 0.56 -1.06 -8.08
C ALA A 170 -0.53 -0.91 -6.99
N GLY A 171 -0.86 0.32 -6.56
CA GLY A 171 -1.88 0.56 -5.54
C GLY A 171 -3.32 0.37 -6.03
N THR A 172 -3.59 0.58 -7.33
CA THR A 172 -4.94 0.65 -7.89
C THR A 172 -5.74 -0.65 -7.75
N PHE A 173 -5.13 -1.79 -8.06
CA PHE A 173 -5.76 -3.11 -8.00
C PHE A 173 -5.43 -3.80 -6.67
N SER A 174 -5.74 -3.14 -5.56
CA SER A 174 -5.47 -3.62 -4.20
C SER A 174 -6.66 -3.38 -3.27
N ASP A 175 -6.62 -3.97 -2.07
CA ASP A 175 -7.54 -3.65 -0.96
C ASP A 175 -7.39 -2.18 -0.48
N GLY A 176 -6.31 -1.48 -0.86
CA GLY A 176 -6.13 -0.08 -0.52
C GLY A 176 -5.86 0.18 0.96
N LYS A 177 -5.17 -0.75 1.64
CA LYS A 177 -4.80 -0.60 3.07
C LYS A 177 -3.85 0.58 3.26
N LEU A 178 -4.15 1.45 4.22
CA LEU A 178 -3.39 2.68 4.45
C LEU A 178 -2.54 2.68 5.73
N ASN A 179 -2.44 1.53 6.41
CA ASN A 179 -1.62 1.40 7.61
C ASN A 179 -0.13 1.61 7.30
N THR A 180 0.56 2.35 8.16
CA THR A 180 2.02 2.55 8.06
C THR A 180 2.67 2.49 9.43
N LEU A 181 3.91 1.98 9.47
CA LEU A 181 4.76 1.98 10.66
C LEU A 181 5.72 3.18 10.69
N VAL A 182 5.69 4.02 9.66
CA VAL A 182 6.52 5.23 9.58
C VAL A 182 6.08 6.21 10.67
N LYS A 183 7.03 6.62 11.51
CA LYS A 183 6.79 7.64 12.54
C LYS A 183 6.53 8.99 11.89
N ASP A 184 5.33 9.51 12.05
CA ASP A 184 4.93 10.78 11.43
C ASP A 184 5.12 11.98 12.36
N LYS A 185 6.33 12.55 12.34
CA LYS A 185 6.64 13.76 13.14
C LYS A 185 6.11 15.05 12.52
N ASN A 186 5.79 15.06 11.23
CA ASN A 186 5.51 16.27 10.45
C ASN A 186 4.07 16.35 9.92
N GLY A 187 3.21 15.38 10.24
CA GLY A 187 1.82 15.35 9.79
C GLY A 187 1.63 14.83 8.36
N ARG A 188 2.66 14.22 7.74
CA ARG A 188 2.58 13.74 6.35
C ARG A 188 1.60 12.59 6.18
N ASN A 189 1.52 11.67 7.14
CA ASN A 189 0.56 10.58 7.09
C ASN A 189 -0.87 11.12 7.13
N ARG A 190 -1.14 12.05 8.06
CA ARG A 190 -2.45 12.70 8.15
C ARG A 190 -2.79 13.45 6.86
N GLU A 191 -1.82 14.11 6.26
CA GLU A 191 -1.99 14.80 4.97
C GLU A 191 -2.32 13.83 3.83
N VAL A 192 -1.66 12.67 3.78
CA VAL A 192 -1.98 11.61 2.81
C VAL A 192 -3.44 11.19 2.91
N LEU A 193 -3.92 10.90 4.12
CA LEU A 193 -5.31 10.52 4.35
C LEU A 193 -6.30 11.65 4.01
N ARG A 194 -5.94 12.91 4.32
CA ARG A 194 -6.75 14.09 3.99
C ARG A 194 -6.92 14.25 2.47
N ILE A 195 -5.82 14.18 1.72
CA ILE A 195 -5.84 14.30 0.25
C ILE A 195 -6.64 13.16 -0.37
N PHE A 196 -6.48 11.91 0.10
CA PHE A 196 -7.31 10.81 -0.38
C PHE A 196 -8.80 11.06 -0.15
N ALA A 197 -9.19 11.51 1.05
CA ALA A 197 -10.59 11.83 1.34
C ALA A 197 -11.12 12.98 0.48
N GLU A 198 -10.31 14.02 0.21
CA GLU A 198 -10.67 15.12 -0.69
C GLU A 198 -10.81 14.67 -2.15
N CYS A 199 -10.04 13.66 -2.54
CA CYS A 199 -10.10 13.06 -3.87
C CYS A 199 -11.18 11.96 -3.97
N GLY A 200 -12.05 11.80 -2.97
CA GLY A 200 -13.22 10.91 -3.05
C GLY A 200 -13.11 9.58 -2.30
N ALA A 201 -12.06 9.37 -1.50
CA ALA A 201 -12.03 8.22 -0.58
C ALA A 201 -13.02 8.43 0.58
N PRO A 202 -13.53 7.34 1.21
CA PRO A 202 -14.43 7.45 2.36
C PRO A 202 -13.77 8.23 3.50
N ARG A 203 -14.54 9.06 4.22
CA ARG A 203 -14.01 9.91 5.30
C ARG A 203 -13.59 9.12 6.53
N ASP A 204 -14.05 7.89 6.69
CA ASP A 204 -13.70 7.02 7.81
C ASP A 204 -12.21 6.66 7.85
N ILE A 205 -11.51 6.72 6.71
CA ILE A 205 -10.06 6.48 6.64
C ILE A 205 -9.27 7.44 7.54
N LEU A 206 -9.86 8.59 7.89
CA LEU A 206 -9.27 9.59 8.77
C LEU A 206 -9.27 9.16 10.24
N TYR A 207 -10.10 8.20 10.66
CA TYR A 207 -10.18 7.81 12.07
C TYR A 207 -10.14 6.30 12.28
N GLU A 208 -10.40 5.48 11.26
CA GLU A 208 -10.28 4.04 11.41
C GLU A 208 -8.84 3.63 11.78
N SER A 209 -8.72 2.62 12.63
CA SER A 209 -7.42 2.09 13.04
C SER A 209 -6.76 1.20 11.99
N LYS A 210 -7.56 0.64 11.08
CA LYS A 210 -7.12 -0.18 9.96
C LYS A 210 -7.80 0.29 8.66
N PRO A 211 -7.56 1.55 8.25
CA PRO A 211 -8.26 2.16 7.14
C PRO A 211 -7.94 1.44 5.82
N HIS A 212 -8.95 1.32 4.97
CA HIS A 212 -8.84 0.83 3.61
C HIS A 212 -9.78 1.60 2.69
N ILE A 213 -9.53 1.52 1.38
CA ILE A 213 -10.35 2.20 0.37
C ILE A 213 -11.07 1.18 -0.53
N GLY A 214 -10.42 0.07 -0.90
CA GLY A 214 -10.93 -0.86 -1.90
C GLY A 214 -10.59 -0.45 -3.34
N THR A 215 -10.43 -1.43 -4.23
CA THR A 215 -9.96 -1.20 -5.61
C THR A 215 -10.94 -0.36 -6.45
N ASP A 216 -12.23 -0.56 -6.25
CA ASP A 216 -13.32 0.14 -6.93
C ASP A 216 -13.30 1.65 -6.66
N ILE A 217 -13.12 2.05 -5.39
CA ILE A 217 -13.06 3.46 -5.02
C ILE A 217 -11.70 4.07 -5.38
N LEU A 218 -10.60 3.31 -5.24
CA LEU A 218 -9.26 3.79 -5.57
C LEU A 218 -9.13 4.29 -7.02
N ARG A 219 -9.82 3.66 -7.97
CA ARG A 219 -9.83 4.09 -9.39
C ARG A 219 -10.33 5.52 -9.53
N ASN A 220 -11.42 5.87 -8.85
CA ASN A 220 -11.97 7.23 -8.85
C ASN A 220 -11.03 8.22 -8.14
N VAL A 221 -10.42 7.78 -7.03
CA VAL A 221 -9.50 8.61 -6.25
C VAL A 221 -8.30 9.04 -7.09
N VAL A 222 -7.67 8.12 -7.84
CA VAL A 222 -6.50 8.46 -8.66
C VAL A 222 -6.84 9.38 -9.82
N VAL A 223 -8.03 9.24 -10.43
CA VAL A 223 -8.53 10.16 -11.46
C VAL A 223 -8.72 11.57 -10.89
N ASN A 224 -9.29 11.69 -9.70
CA ASN A 224 -9.49 12.99 -9.05
C ASN A 224 -8.16 13.64 -8.68
N MET A 225 -7.17 12.86 -8.24
CA MET A 225 -5.81 13.37 -8.03
C MET A 225 -5.17 13.88 -9.34
N ARG A 226 -5.30 13.13 -10.45
CA ARG A 226 -4.83 13.59 -11.76
C ARG A 226 -5.50 14.90 -12.19
N LYS A 227 -6.84 14.98 -12.06
CA LYS A 227 -7.59 16.21 -12.39
C LYS A 227 -7.09 17.39 -11.58
N PHE A 228 -6.93 17.22 -10.26
CA PHE A 228 -6.38 18.25 -9.40
C PHE A 228 -4.99 18.73 -9.87
N ILE A 229 -4.08 17.80 -10.21
CA ILE A 229 -2.74 18.13 -10.71
C ILE A 229 -2.83 18.98 -11.98
N ILE A 230 -3.69 18.60 -12.93
CA ILE A 230 -3.88 19.32 -14.19
C ILE A 230 -4.48 20.71 -13.96
N GLU A 231 -5.51 20.80 -13.12
CA GLU A 231 -6.16 22.07 -12.75
C GLU A 231 -5.19 23.05 -12.07
N HIS A 232 -4.16 22.54 -11.38
CA HIS A 232 -3.12 23.34 -10.72
C HIS A 232 -1.84 23.47 -11.58
N GLY A 233 -1.98 23.36 -12.91
CA GLY A 233 -0.93 23.69 -13.87
C GLY A 233 0.13 22.60 -14.09
N GLY A 234 -0.05 21.41 -13.50
CA GLY A 234 0.73 20.23 -13.86
C GLY A 234 0.24 19.58 -15.17
N SER A 235 0.96 18.58 -15.65
CA SER A 235 0.54 17.76 -16.78
C SER A 235 0.81 16.28 -16.52
N VAL A 236 0.01 15.40 -17.12
CA VAL A 236 0.16 13.95 -17.01
C VAL A 236 0.16 13.35 -18.41
N ARG A 237 1.16 12.55 -18.74
CA ARG A 237 1.29 11.84 -20.01
C ARG A 237 1.29 10.34 -19.76
N PHE A 238 0.28 9.65 -20.30
CA PHE A 238 0.21 8.19 -20.32
C PHE A 238 0.92 7.64 -21.56
N ARG A 239 1.25 6.34 -21.53
CA ARG A 239 2.08 5.68 -22.56
C ARG A 239 3.37 6.45 -22.86
N ALA A 240 3.93 7.10 -21.84
CA ALA A 240 5.13 7.91 -21.88
C ALA A 240 6.22 7.23 -21.03
N LYS A 241 6.75 6.13 -21.55
CA LYS A 241 7.80 5.36 -20.87
C LYS A 241 9.12 6.12 -20.95
N VAL A 242 9.72 6.41 -19.80
CA VAL A 242 11.09 6.96 -19.78
C VAL A 242 12.07 5.86 -20.17
N THR A 243 12.86 6.11 -21.23
CA THR A 243 13.85 5.17 -21.76
C THR A 243 15.29 5.67 -21.64
N GLY A 244 15.48 6.93 -21.24
CA GLY A 244 16.81 7.48 -21.02
C GLY A 244 16.85 8.76 -20.18
N LEU A 245 18.04 9.05 -19.65
CA LEU A 245 18.41 10.30 -18.98
C LEU A 245 19.50 10.98 -19.81
N GLU A 246 19.36 12.29 -20.03
CA GLU A 246 20.45 13.13 -20.54
C GLU A 246 21.21 13.70 -19.37
N ILE A 247 22.50 13.37 -19.27
CA ILE A 247 23.37 13.73 -18.14
C ILE A 247 24.56 14.53 -18.68
N GLN A 248 24.81 15.69 -18.09
CA GLN A 248 25.94 16.56 -18.42
C GLN A 248 26.74 16.83 -17.14
N ASN A 249 28.02 16.46 -17.12
CA ASN A 249 28.91 16.64 -15.97
C ASN A 249 28.33 16.11 -14.63
N GLY A 250 27.65 14.96 -14.66
CA GLY A 250 27.03 14.36 -13.48
C GLY A 250 25.72 15.02 -13.03
N VAL A 251 25.17 15.94 -13.83
CA VAL A 251 23.90 16.65 -13.57
C VAL A 251 22.88 16.26 -14.63
N LEU A 252 21.64 16.02 -14.20
CA LEU A 252 20.52 15.78 -15.10
C LEU A 252 20.21 17.03 -15.94
N ALA A 253 20.03 16.85 -17.24
CA ALA A 253 19.67 17.91 -18.19
C ALA A 253 18.37 17.62 -18.95
N GLY A 254 17.97 16.35 -19.04
CA GLY A 254 16.76 15.96 -19.77
C GLY A 254 16.36 14.50 -19.56
N ILE A 255 15.15 14.19 -20.00
CA ILE A 255 14.50 12.88 -19.91
C ILE A 255 14.06 12.45 -21.31
N LYS A 256 14.51 11.28 -21.74
CA LYS A 256 14.12 10.66 -23.01
C LYS A 256 12.89 9.76 -22.81
N ILE A 257 11.89 9.92 -23.66
CA ILE A 257 10.59 9.24 -23.59
C ILE A 257 10.39 8.43 -24.87
N ASN A 258 9.98 7.16 -24.72
CA ASN A 258 9.68 6.25 -25.82
C ASN A 258 10.76 6.22 -26.92
N ASP A 259 12.03 6.39 -26.52
CA ASP A 259 13.20 6.49 -27.40
C ASP A 259 13.16 7.59 -28.48
N THR A 260 12.22 8.53 -28.40
CA THR A 260 11.92 9.49 -29.46
C THR A 260 11.92 10.93 -28.96
N ASP A 261 11.14 11.22 -27.93
CA ASP A 261 10.99 12.58 -27.40
C ASP A 261 11.98 12.86 -26.26
N VAL A 262 12.33 14.14 -26.09
CA VAL A 262 13.14 14.62 -24.96
C VAL A 262 12.43 15.78 -24.28
N ILE A 263 12.30 15.69 -22.94
CA ILE A 263 11.89 16.81 -22.09
C ILE A 263 13.11 17.32 -21.34
N LYS A 264 13.46 18.60 -21.53
CA LYS A 264 14.51 19.25 -20.74
C LYS A 264 14.06 19.42 -19.30
N THR A 265 14.91 19.03 -18.36
CA THR A 265 14.69 19.28 -16.94
C THR A 265 15.98 19.07 -16.16
N GLY A 266 16.20 19.90 -15.14
CA GLY A 266 17.25 19.67 -14.15
C GLY A 266 16.79 18.82 -12.96
N ASN A 267 15.51 18.45 -12.88
CA ASN A 267 14.94 17.79 -11.70
C ASN A 267 13.97 16.68 -12.12
N ALA A 268 14.30 15.42 -11.81
CA ALA A 268 13.42 14.28 -12.04
C ALA A 268 13.25 13.41 -10.79
N VAL A 269 12.01 13.11 -10.45
CA VAL A 269 11.64 12.19 -9.37
C VAL A 269 11.43 10.80 -9.95
N LEU A 270 12.25 9.84 -9.51
CA LEU A 270 12.19 8.45 -9.95
C LEU A 270 11.25 7.65 -9.04
N ALA A 271 9.94 7.68 -9.34
CA ALA A 271 8.85 7.04 -8.59
C ALA A 271 8.28 5.81 -9.32
N ILE A 272 9.16 5.00 -9.89
CA ILE A 272 8.86 3.95 -10.90
C ILE A 272 8.26 2.64 -10.35
N GLY A 273 8.12 2.51 -9.03
CA GLY A 273 7.75 1.23 -8.39
C GLY A 273 8.83 0.15 -8.54
N HIS A 274 8.65 -0.99 -7.90
CA HIS A 274 9.68 -2.05 -7.88
C HIS A 274 9.58 -3.06 -9.03
N SER A 275 8.60 -2.90 -9.92
CA SER A 275 8.39 -3.78 -11.08
C SER A 275 9.06 -3.26 -12.36
N ALA A 276 9.57 -2.02 -12.38
CA ALA A 276 10.25 -1.40 -13.53
C ALA A 276 11.68 -1.93 -13.73
N ARG A 277 11.79 -3.24 -13.94
CA ARG A 277 13.07 -3.99 -14.03
C ARG A 277 13.92 -3.59 -15.21
N ASP A 278 13.30 -3.20 -16.31
CA ASP A 278 13.95 -2.61 -17.48
C ASP A 278 14.61 -1.26 -17.12
N THR A 279 13.91 -0.42 -16.37
CA THR A 279 14.49 0.83 -15.86
C THR A 279 15.64 0.56 -14.88
N PHE A 280 15.53 -0.44 -13.99
CA PHE A 280 16.66 -0.82 -13.14
C PHE A 280 17.90 -1.26 -13.94
N ALA A 281 17.72 -2.08 -14.98
CA ALA A 281 18.80 -2.49 -15.88
C ALA A 281 19.44 -1.29 -16.61
N TYR A 282 18.61 -0.34 -17.05
CA TYR A 282 19.09 0.91 -17.64
C TYR A 282 19.94 1.73 -16.65
N LEU A 283 19.46 1.91 -15.41
CA LEU A 283 20.14 2.68 -14.36
C LEU A 283 21.48 2.05 -13.96
N GLU A 284 21.55 0.72 -13.87
CA GLU A 284 22.81 -0.01 -13.62
C GLU A 284 23.80 0.25 -14.74
N ARG A 285 23.36 0.14 -16.00
CA ARG A 285 24.21 0.35 -17.18
C ARG A 285 24.84 1.73 -17.25
N ILE A 286 24.13 2.77 -16.80
CA ILE A 286 24.65 4.14 -16.80
C ILE A 286 25.38 4.51 -15.49
N GLY A 287 25.56 3.55 -14.58
CA GLY A 287 26.34 3.74 -13.35
C GLY A 287 25.64 4.51 -12.23
N VAL A 288 24.29 4.52 -12.20
CA VAL A 288 23.57 5.04 -11.03
C VAL A 288 23.81 4.12 -9.84
N SER A 289 24.23 4.70 -8.70
CA SER A 289 24.56 3.93 -7.50
C SER A 289 23.35 3.15 -6.96
N MET A 290 23.50 1.83 -6.90
CA MET A 290 22.49 0.89 -6.43
C MET A 290 23.13 -0.26 -5.67
N GLU A 291 22.36 -0.91 -4.79
CA GLU A 291 22.74 -2.15 -4.12
C GLU A 291 21.60 -3.16 -4.09
N ALA A 292 21.93 -4.44 -3.98
CA ALA A 292 20.95 -5.50 -3.78
C ALA A 292 20.34 -5.37 -2.37
N LYS A 293 19.02 -5.45 -2.28
CA LYS A 293 18.28 -5.27 -1.03
C LYS A 293 17.51 -6.53 -0.69
N ALA A 294 17.58 -6.96 0.58
CA ALA A 294 16.75 -8.04 1.10
C ALA A 294 15.25 -7.76 0.93
N PHE A 295 14.49 -8.82 0.67
CA PHE A 295 13.04 -8.81 0.53
C PHE A 295 12.46 -10.15 1.00
N ALA A 296 11.19 -10.43 0.71
CA ALA A 296 10.54 -11.68 1.06
C ALA A 296 9.73 -12.24 -0.11
N VAL A 297 9.61 -13.56 -0.18
CA VAL A 297 8.87 -14.26 -1.23
C VAL A 297 8.03 -15.37 -0.62
N GLY A 298 6.96 -15.77 -1.30
CA GLY A 298 6.14 -16.87 -0.83
C GLY A 298 4.94 -17.13 -1.72
N MET A 299 3.85 -17.59 -1.12
CA MET A 299 2.64 -17.96 -1.84
C MET A 299 1.43 -17.26 -1.23
N ARG A 300 0.36 -17.07 -2.00
CA ARG A 300 -0.92 -16.64 -1.43
C ARG A 300 -1.62 -17.83 -0.80
N VAL A 301 -2.17 -17.63 0.38
CA VAL A 301 -2.96 -18.60 1.12
C VAL A 301 -4.37 -18.07 1.27
N GLU A 302 -5.37 -18.89 0.94
CA GLU A 302 -6.77 -18.57 1.12
C GLU A 302 -7.46 -19.50 2.14
N HIS A 303 -8.39 -18.91 2.89
CA HIS A 303 -9.29 -19.57 3.84
C HIS A 303 -10.70 -19.00 3.69
N PRO A 304 -11.76 -19.72 4.11
CA PRO A 304 -13.09 -19.12 4.21
C PRO A 304 -13.03 -17.86 5.09
N GLN A 305 -13.60 -16.75 4.62
CA GLN A 305 -13.65 -15.52 5.41
C GLN A 305 -14.43 -15.74 6.71
N GLU A 306 -15.44 -16.61 6.70
CA GLU A 306 -16.20 -17.01 7.88
C GLU A 306 -15.33 -17.65 8.97
N LEU A 307 -14.35 -18.48 8.60
CA LEU A 307 -13.41 -19.09 9.54
C LEU A 307 -12.57 -18.01 10.24
N ILE A 308 -12.08 -17.04 9.46
CA ILE A 308 -11.30 -15.93 10.00
C ILE A 308 -12.16 -15.03 10.89
N ASN A 309 -13.40 -14.74 10.48
CA ASN A 309 -14.37 -13.99 11.27
C ASN A 309 -14.65 -14.68 12.61
N ALA A 310 -14.94 -15.99 12.60
CA ALA A 310 -15.17 -16.76 13.82
C ALA A 310 -13.95 -16.76 14.75
N CYS A 311 -12.74 -16.86 14.21
CA CYS A 311 -11.52 -16.82 15.00
C CYS A 311 -11.27 -15.43 15.61
N MET A 312 -11.51 -14.35 14.87
CA MET A 312 -11.22 -12.98 15.31
C MET A 312 -12.31 -12.39 16.21
N TYR A 313 -13.58 -12.62 15.89
CA TYR A 313 -14.72 -12.00 16.57
C TYR A 313 -15.57 -12.98 17.39
N GLY A 314 -15.43 -14.30 17.17
CA GLY A 314 -16.28 -15.33 17.78
C GLY A 314 -17.30 -15.88 16.79
N ALA A 315 -17.76 -17.11 17.03
CA ALA A 315 -18.66 -17.83 16.12
C ALA A 315 -20.09 -17.24 16.07
N GLU A 316 -20.55 -16.61 17.16
CA GLU A 316 -21.93 -16.11 17.28
C GLU A 316 -22.18 -14.86 16.43
N HIS A 317 -21.22 -13.95 16.35
CA HIS A 317 -21.42 -12.63 15.73
C HIS A 317 -20.37 -12.26 14.68
N GLY A 318 -19.55 -13.23 14.25
CA GLY A 318 -18.42 -12.95 13.36
C GLY A 318 -18.81 -12.40 11.99
N SER A 319 -19.98 -12.78 11.47
CA SER A 319 -20.54 -12.30 10.20
C SER A 319 -21.21 -10.92 10.29
N ALA A 320 -21.56 -10.47 11.50
CA ALA A 320 -22.25 -9.19 11.74
C ALA A 320 -21.28 -7.98 11.81
N LEU A 321 -19.98 -8.22 11.71
CA LEU A 321 -18.90 -7.23 11.74
C LEU A 321 -18.15 -7.16 10.40
N PRO A 322 -17.43 -6.05 10.13
CA PRO A 322 -16.60 -5.93 8.93
C PRO A 322 -15.61 -7.09 8.81
N ALA A 323 -15.43 -7.61 7.59
CA ALA A 323 -14.59 -8.76 7.30
C ALA A 323 -13.26 -8.72 8.08
N ALA A 324 -13.04 -9.75 8.89
CA ALA A 324 -11.96 -9.79 9.85
C ALA A 324 -10.58 -9.83 9.18
N SER A 325 -9.63 -9.18 9.85
CA SER A 325 -8.25 -9.06 9.42
C SER A 325 -7.29 -9.71 10.42
N TYR A 326 -6.22 -10.33 9.94
CA TYR A 326 -5.14 -10.88 10.77
C TYR A 326 -3.76 -10.36 10.37
N LYS A 327 -2.80 -10.50 11.29
CA LYS A 327 -1.37 -10.33 11.06
C LYS A 327 -0.65 -11.42 11.84
N LEU A 328 0.17 -12.21 11.17
CA LEU A 328 0.84 -13.38 11.73
C LEU A 328 2.34 -13.30 11.46
N THR A 329 3.13 -13.78 12.43
CA THR A 329 4.59 -13.84 12.36
C THR A 329 5.08 -15.07 13.10
N ALA A 330 6.06 -15.77 12.55
CA ALA A 330 6.67 -16.97 13.09
C ALA A 330 8.19 -16.89 12.87
N GLN A 331 8.95 -17.47 13.81
CA GLN A 331 10.38 -17.74 13.65
C GLN A 331 10.55 -19.25 13.48
N THR A 332 11.33 -19.66 12.49
CA THR A 332 11.45 -21.07 12.10
C THR A 332 12.79 -21.66 12.51
N SER A 333 12.84 -22.99 12.57
CA SER A 333 14.06 -23.77 12.79
C SER A 333 15.16 -23.50 11.77
N THR A 334 14.80 -23.06 10.56
CA THR A 334 15.75 -22.63 9.51
C THR A 334 16.35 -21.24 9.77
N GLY A 335 16.02 -20.58 10.89
CA GLY A 335 16.46 -19.23 11.23
C GLY A 335 15.80 -18.12 10.41
N ARG A 336 14.68 -18.39 9.72
CA ARG A 336 13.99 -17.42 8.87
C ARG A 336 12.70 -16.94 9.53
N GLY A 337 12.41 -15.66 9.35
CA GLY A 337 11.10 -15.11 9.68
C GLY A 337 10.08 -15.45 8.60
N VAL A 338 8.93 -15.96 9.02
CA VAL A 338 7.74 -16.18 8.16
C VAL A 338 6.61 -15.31 8.65
N TYR A 339 5.92 -14.60 7.76
CA TYR A 339 4.87 -13.68 8.17
C TYR A 339 3.79 -13.50 7.10
N SER A 340 2.60 -13.13 7.56
CA SER A 340 1.52 -12.74 6.65
C SER A 340 1.72 -11.32 6.13
N PHE A 341 1.51 -11.13 4.85
CA PHE A 341 1.69 -9.88 4.13
C PHE A 341 0.50 -9.60 3.22
N CYS A 342 0.17 -8.32 3.09
CA CYS A 342 -0.94 -7.83 2.26
C CYS A 342 -2.23 -8.66 2.44
N MET A 343 -2.57 -9.00 3.69
CA MET A 343 -3.79 -9.76 4.01
C MET A 343 -5.04 -8.97 3.58
N CYS A 344 -5.87 -9.57 2.75
CA CYS A 344 -7.05 -9.03 2.08
C CYS A 344 -8.30 -9.77 2.59
N PRO A 345 -9.06 -9.18 3.52
CA PRO A 345 -10.34 -9.74 3.94
C PRO A 345 -11.32 -9.76 2.77
N GLY A 346 -12.08 -10.85 2.65
CA GLY A 346 -13.11 -11.05 1.63
C GLY A 346 -12.66 -10.60 0.26
N GLY A 347 -11.46 -11.05 -0.13
CA GLY A 347 -10.73 -10.58 -1.30
C GLY A 347 -10.57 -11.62 -2.39
N TYR A 348 -9.66 -11.29 -3.31
CA TYR A 348 -9.23 -12.14 -4.42
C TYR A 348 -7.72 -12.20 -4.47
N VAL A 349 -7.18 -13.36 -4.81
CA VAL A 349 -5.82 -13.47 -5.36
C VAL A 349 -5.87 -13.01 -6.83
N VAL A 350 -4.88 -12.26 -7.28
CA VAL A 350 -4.89 -11.69 -8.64
C VAL A 350 -3.63 -12.06 -9.40
N ASN A 351 -3.77 -12.33 -10.70
CA ASN A 351 -2.62 -12.41 -11.59
C ASN A 351 -2.02 -11.01 -11.75
N ALA A 352 -0.81 -10.82 -11.21
CA ALA A 352 -0.13 -9.54 -11.10
C ALA A 352 1.10 -9.45 -12.03
N SER A 353 1.17 -10.33 -13.02
CA SER A 353 2.28 -10.43 -13.98
C SER A 353 2.43 -9.16 -14.81
N SER A 354 3.68 -8.86 -15.19
CA SER A 354 4.02 -7.69 -16.01
C SER A 354 5.13 -7.99 -17.03
N GLU A 355 5.54 -9.25 -17.15
CA GLU A 355 6.55 -9.70 -18.11
C GLU A 355 6.03 -11.00 -18.76
N GLU A 356 6.26 -11.16 -20.06
CA GLU A 356 5.87 -12.36 -20.79
C GLU A 356 6.63 -13.60 -20.28
N GLY A 357 5.96 -14.75 -20.25
CA GLY A 357 6.55 -16.01 -19.78
C GLY A 357 6.86 -16.04 -18.28
N ARG A 358 6.35 -15.07 -17.50
CA ARG A 358 6.60 -14.94 -16.06
C ARG A 358 5.29 -14.73 -15.32
N LEU A 359 5.09 -15.48 -14.24
CA LEU A 359 3.88 -15.41 -13.44
C LEU A 359 4.18 -14.86 -12.05
N ALA A 360 3.51 -13.77 -11.68
CA ALA A 360 3.49 -13.25 -10.32
C ALA A 360 2.05 -13.04 -9.88
N ILE A 361 1.79 -13.16 -8.57
CA ILE A 361 0.47 -12.89 -8.00
C ILE A 361 0.53 -11.80 -6.93
N ASN A 362 -0.64 -11.27 -6.59
CA ASN A 362 -0.88 -10.41 -5.44
C ASN A 362 -2.29 -10.66 -4.89
N GLY A 363 -2.79 -9.78 -4.03
CA GLY A 363 -4.16 -9.83 -3.51
C GLY A 363 -4.83 -8.46 -3.52
N MET A 364 -6.14 -8.48 -3.72
CA MET A 364 -6.99 -7.29 -3.69
C MET A 364 -8.31 -7.56 -2.96
N SER A 365 -8.99 -6.49 -2.56
CA SER A 365 -10.39 -6.54 -2.14
C SER A 365 -11.11 -5.33 -2.72
N TYR A 366 -12.42 -5.48 -2.97
CA TYR A 366 -13.31 -4.33 -3.16
C TYR A 366 -13.59 -3.66 -1.80
N SER A 367 -14.18 -2.47 -1.84
CA SER A 367 -14.54 -1.69 -0.65
C SER A 367 -15.49 -2.45 0.29
N ASP A 368 -16.36 -3.31 -0.23
CA ASP A 368 -17.29 -4.13 0.56
C ASP A 368 -16.63 -5.33 1.25
N ARG A 369 -15.45 -5.76 0.78
CA ARG A 369 -14.77 -7.01 1.19
C ARG A 369 -15.73 -8.21 1.20
N GLY A 370 -16.52 -8.35 0.14
CA GLY A 370 -17.62 -9.31 0.04
C GLY A 370 -17.29 -10.68 -0.54
N SER A 371 -16.04 -10.97 -0.93
CA SER A 371 -15.69 -12.30 -1.46
C SER A 371 -15.72 -13.37 -0.37
N ARG A 372 -15.90 -14.64 -0.77
CA ARG A 372 -15.99 -15.79 0.15
C ARG A 372 -14.72 -16.04 0.95
N ASN A 373 -13.56 -15.69 0.40
CA ASN A 373 -12.27 -16.07 0.97
C ASN A 373 -11.52 -14.86 1.54
N ALA A 374 -10.90 -15.05 2.70
CA ALA A 374 -9.78 -14.24 3.14
C ALA A 374 -8.53 -14.73 2.41
N ASN A 375 -7.62 -13.83 2.03
CA ASN A 375 -6.31 -14.26 1.53
C ASN A 375 -5.17 -13.42 2.08
N SER A 376 -3.98 -14.00 2.20
CA SER A 376 -2.74 -13.24 2.46
C SER A 376 -1.56 -13.92 1.82
N ALA A 377 -0.52 -13.15 1.50
CA ALA A 377 0.75 -13.75 1.13
C ALA A 377 1.42 -14.25 2.41
N ILE A 378 1.80 -15.52 2.45
CA ILE A 378 2.65 -16.06 3.50
C ILE A 378 4.05 -16.13 2.94
N ILE A 379 4.91 -15.26 3.46
CA ILE A 379 6.21 -14.96 2.86
C ILE A 379 7.36 -15.20 3.82
N VAL A 380 8.48 -15.60 3.24
CA VAL A 380 9.73 -15.94 3.91
C VAL A 380 10.79 -14.94 3.48
N GLN A 381 11.57 -14.45 4.44
CA GLN A 381 12.65 -13.51 4.15
C GLN A 381 13.77 -14.17 3.32
N VAL A 382 14.26 -13.44 2.32
CA VAL A 382 15.43 -13.79 1.49
C VAL A 382 16.45 -12.65 1.46
N THR A 383 17.72 -13.00 1.51
CA THR A 383 18.86 -12.07 1.51
C THR A 383 19.66 -12.18 0.21
N PRO A 384 20.60 -11.27 -0.07
CA PRO A 384 21.50 -11.39 -1.22
C PRO A 384 22.20 -12.75 -1.37
N ASP A 385 22.50 -13.42 -0.26
CA ASP A 385 23.11 -14.76 -0.26
C ASP A 385 22.21 -15.83 -0.91
N ASP A 386 20.90 -15.62 -0.92
CA ASP A 386 19.92 -16.53 -1.54
C ASP A 386 19.81 -16.35 -3.06
N TYR A 387 20.34 -15.25 -3.62
CA TYR A 387 20.07 -14.88 -5.00
C TYR A 387 20.90 -15.66 -6.02
N GLY A 388 21.92 -16.41 -5.59
CA GLY A 388 22.78 -17.20 -6.49
C GLY A 388 23.50 -16.38 -7.55
N SER A 389 23.59 -15.05 -7.38
CA SER A 389 24.28 -14.11 -8.26
C SER A 389 24.64 -12.86 -7.46
N ASN A 390 25.63 -12.11 -7.95
CA ASN A 390 26.12 -10.89 -7.32
C ASN A 390 25.67 -9.65 -8.09
N GLY A 391 25.85 -8.48 -7.46
CA GLY A 391 25.56 -7.18 -8.05
C GLY A 391 24.18 -6.63 -7.69
N PRO A 392 23.92 -5.35 -7.99
CA PRO A 392 22.70 -4.66 -7.58
C PRO A 392 21.40 -5.34 -8.04
N LEU A 393 21.39 -5.95 -9.23
CA LEU A 393 20.20 -6.57 -9.82
C LEU A 393 20.05 -8.07 -9.53
N ALA A 394 20.89 -8.66 -8.67
CA ALA A 394 20.82 -10.09 -8.32
C ALA A 394 19.42 -10.49 -7.80
N GLY A 395 18.80 -9.63 -6.99
CA GLY A 395 17.44 -9.87 -6.47
C GLY A 395 16.36 -9.82 -7.56
N VAL A 396 16.54 -8.98 -8.59
CA VAL A 396 15.65 -8.94 -9.76
C VAL A 396 15.74 -10.25 -10.55
N ALA A 397 16.96 -10.76 -10.76
CA ALA A 397 17.18 -12.05 -11.42
C ALA A 397 16.56 -13.21 -10.62
N PHE A 398 16.71 -13.19 -9.29
CA PHE A 398 16.07 -14.16 -8.40
C PHE A 398 14.54 -14.15 -8.54
N GLN A 399 13.90 -12.98 -8.52
CA GLN A 399 12.46 -12.87 -8.74
C GLN A 399 12.04 -13.44 -10.09
N ARG A 400 12.75 -13.10 -11.18
CA ARG A 400 12.44 -13.61 -12.53
C ARG A 400 12.48 -15.13 -12.59
N ARG A 401 13.48 -15.78 -11.99
CA ARG A 401 13.56 -17.26 -11.97
C ARG A 401 12.39 -17.90 -11.24
N LEU A 402 11.94 -17.30 -10.13
CA LEU A 402 10.76 -17.79 -9.41
C LEU A 402 9.48 -17.62 -10.24
N GLU A 403 9.34 -16.48 -10.92
CA GLU A 403 8.18 -16.18 -11.76
C GLU A 403 8.13 -17.05 -13.03
N GLU A 404 9.27 -17.35 -13.66
CA GLU A 404 9.41 -18.29 -14.78
C GLU A 404 9.02 -19.70 -14.36
N ARG A 405 9.47 -20.14 -13.17
CA ARG A 405 9.10 -21.43 -12.61
C ARG A 405 7.60 -21.52 -12.34
N ALA A 406 7.01 -20.50 -11.72
CA ALA A 406 5.56 -20.44 -11.48
C ALA A 406 4.76 -20.48 -12.80
N TYR A 407 5.22 -19.75 -13.83
CA TYR A 407 4.62 -19.76 -15.16
C TYR A 407 4.67 -21.17 -15.78
N ALA A 408 5.82 -21.85 -15.69
CA ALA A 408 5.98 -23.21 -16.22
C ALA A 408 5.10 -24.23 -15.49
N LEU A 409 5.04 -24.18 -14.16
CA LEU A 409 4.19 -25.06 -13.35
C LEU A 409 2.71 -24.94 -13.73
N GLY A 410 2.23 -23.70 -13.91
CA GLY A 410 0.84 -23.44 -14.27
C GLY A 410 0.58 -23.33 -15.77
N LYS A 411 1.58 -23.59 -16.63
CA LYS A 411 1.48 -23.45 -18.11
C LYS A 411 0.84 -22.12 -18.54
N GLY A 412 1.26 -21.03 -17.89
CA GLY A 412 0.73 -19.68 -18.08
C GLY A 412 -0.50 -19.31 -17.23
N LYS A 413 -1.17 -20.28 -16.62
CA LYS A 413 -2.24 -20.09 -15.61
C LYS A 413 -1.63 -20.05 -14.21
N ILE A 414 -2.37 -19.53 -13.23
CA ILE A 414 -1.92 -19.53 -11.83
C ILE A 414 -1.89 -20.98 -11.32
N PRO A 415 -0.72 -21.52 -10.90
CA PRO A 415 -0.67 -22.84 -10.29
C PRO A 415 -1.26 -22.78 -8.87
N VAL A 416 -2.12 -23.73 -8.56
CA VAL A 416 -2.87 -23.83 -7.30
C VAL A 416 -2.69 -25.21 -6.68
N GLN A 417 -2.61 -25.28 -5.35
CA GLN A 417 -2.51 -26.53 -4.61
C GLN A 417 -3.18 -26.40 -3.25
N TYR A 418 -3.77 -27.47 -2.74
CA TYR A 418 -4.21 -27.54 -1.36
C TYR A 418 -3.02 -27.77 -0.42
N TYR A 419 -3.04 -27.14 0.74
CA TYR A 419 -1.92 -27.20 1.69
C TYR A 419 -1.58 -28.63 2.12
N GLY A 420 -2.58 -29.49 2.35
CA GLY A 420 -2.35 -30.89 2.71
C GLY A 420 -1.64 -31.69 1.61
N ASP A 421 -1.95 -31.40 0.34
CA ASP A 421 -1.28 -32.00 -0.81
C ASP A 421 0.13 -31.41 -1.01
N TYR A 422 0.34 -30.13 -0.69
CA TYR A 422 1.67 -29.52 -0.69
C TYR A 422 2.59 -30.20 0.33
N VAL A 423 2.11 -30.44 1.57
CA VAL A 423 2.86 -31.14 2.62
C VAL A 423 3.27 -32.55 2.19
N THR A 424 2.39 -33.26 1.49
CA THR A 424 2.64 -34.63 0.99
C THR A 424 3.29 -34.69 -0.39
N ASN A 425 3.60 -33.54 -1.00
CA ASN A 425 4.16 -33.41 -2.34
C ASN A 425 3.30 -34.08 -3.44
N ALA A 426 1.98 -33.99 -3.31
CA ALA A 426 1.00 -34.52 -4.26
C ALA A 426 0.32 -33.38 -5.04
N VAL A 427 -0.14 -33.66 -6.26
CA VAL A 427 -0.99 -32.69 -7.01
C VAL A 427 -2.42 -32.78 -6.48
N SER A 428 -3.03 -31.63 -6.22
CA SER A 428 -4.43 -31.58 -5.80
C SER A 428 -5.40 -32.02 -6.89
N CYS A 429 -6.45 -32.73 -6.47
CA CYS A 429 -7.64 -32.98 -7.26
C CYS A 429 -8.80 -32.15 -6.69
N GLY A 430 -9.41 -31.29 -7.49
CA GLY A 430 -10.58 -30.51 -7.05
C GLY A 430 -11.72 -31.44 -6.64
N LYS A 431 -12.13 -31.41 -5.37
CA LYS A 431 -13.26 -32.19 -4.83
C LYS A 431 -14.45 -31.25 -4.59
N ASP A 432 -15.68 -31.73 -4.74
CA ASP A 432 -16.86 -30.86 -4.62
C ASP A 432 -16.97 -30.12 -3.27
N ASN A 433 -16.53 -30.76 -2.18
CA ASN A 433 -16.59 -30.21 -0.82
C ASN A 433 -15.33 -29.42 -0.41
N SER A 434 -14.35 -29.25 -1.29
CA SER A 434 -13.12 -28.53 -0.98
C SER A 434 -13.27 -27.02 -1.19
N LEU A 435 -12.45 -26.23 -0.49
CA LEU A 435 -12.41 -24.79 -0.65
C LEU A 435 -12.14 -24.42 -2.12
N LYS A 436 -13.00 -23.55 -2.68
CA LYS A 436 -12.84 -23.04 -4.04
C LYS A 436 -11.99 -21.76 -4.01
N PRO A 437 -10.93 -21.65 -4.83
CA PRO A 437 -10.11 -20.44 -4.91
C PRO A 437 -10.93 -19.21 -5.34
N CYS A 438 -10.61 -18.04 -4.80
CA CYS A 438 -11.15 -16.75 -5.22
C CYS A 438 -10.05 -16.01 -5.98
N ILE A 439 -9.91 -16.33 -7.27
CA ILE A 439 -8.82 -15.84 -8.13
C ILE A 439 -9.37 -14.97 -9.26
N LYS A 440 -8.64 -13.90 -9.60
CA LYS A 440 -8.79 -13.14 -10.86
C LYS A 440 -7.65 -13.52 -11.80
N GLY A 441 -7.99 -14.18 -12.90
CA GLY A 441 -7.07 -14.88 -13.77
C GLY A 441 -7.39 -16.36 -13.85
N GLU A 442 -7.02 -17.00 -14.96
CA GLU A 442 -7.12 -18.46 -15.07
C GLU A 442 -6.16 -19.14 -14.08
N TYR A 443 -6.61 -20.26 -13.51
CA TYR A 443 -5.81 -21.09 -12.61
C TYR A 443 -5.89 -22.56 -13.01
N MET A 444 -4.93 -23.35 -12.52
CA MET A 444 -4.97 -24.80 -12.63
C MET A 444 -4.33 -25.46 -11.41
N PHE A 445 -4.82 -26.65 -11.05
CA PHE A 445 -4.15 -27.43 -10.01
C PHE A 445 -2.79 -27.92 -10.50
N SER A 446 -1.76 -27.75 -9.67
CA SER A 446 -0.36 -28.04 -9.98
C SER A 446 0.42 -28.32 -8.69
N ASN A 447 1.58 -28.95 -8.79
CA ASN A 447 2.45 -29.12 -7.62
C ASN A 447 3.32 -27.88 -7.45
N LEU A 448 3.14 -27.13 -6.34
CA LEU A 448 3.93 -25.96 -5.99
C LEU A 448 5.24 -26.32 -5.27
N ARG A 449 5.46 -27.59 -4.89
CA ARG A 449 6.74 -28.02 -4.33
C ARG A 449 7.88 -27.81 -5.33
N GLY A 450 9.00 -27.33 -4.84
CA GLY A 450 10.14 -26.87 -5.63
C GLY A 450 9.99 -25.43 -6.16
N LEU A 451 8.88 -24.73 -5.91
CA LEU A 451 8.74 -23.34 -6.35
C LEU A 451 9.72 -22.42 -5.63
N LEU A 452 9.81 -22.53 -4.30
CA LEU A 452 10.74 -21.75 -3.48
C LEU A 452 12.06 -22.52 -3.26
N PRO A 453 13.16 -21.84 -2.86
CA PRO A 453 14.34 -22.53 -2.37
C PRO A 453 14.00 -23.44 -1.18
N LYS A 454 14.63 -24.61 -1.09
CA LYS A 454 14.34 -25.62 -0.05
C LYS A 454 14.27 -25.07 1.39
N PRO A 455 15.21 -24.24 1.86
CA PRO A 455 15.12 -23.66 3.22
C PRO A 455 13.90 -22.74 3.40
N CYS A 456 13.45 -22.07 2.33
CA CYS A 456 12.25 -21.25 2.38
C CYS A 456 10.98 -22.10 2.41
N GLU A 457 10.96 -23.26 1.73
CA GLU A 457 9.81 -24.17 1.78
C GLU A 457 9.64 -24.81 3.16
N GLU A 458 10.74 -25.25 3.77
CA GLU A 458 10.76 -25.79 5.13
C GLU A 458 10.24 -24.74 6.11
N ALA A 459 10.76 -23.50 6.01
CA ALA A 459 10.27 -22.37 6.80
C ALA A 459 8.78 -22.10 6.57
N PHE A 460 8.32 -22.10 5.31
CA PHE A 460 6.92 -21.85 4.97
C PHE A 460 5.98 -22.86 5.65
N MET A 461 6.28 -24.16 5.56
CA MET A 461 5.48 -25.21 6.21
C MET A 461 5.49 -25.05 7.73
N GLU A 462 6.66 -24.86 8.34
CA GLU A 462 6.75 -24.64 9.79
C GLU A 462 5.95 -23.40 10.23
N GLY A 463 6.01 -22.31 9.45
CA GLY A 463 5.23 -21.10 9.70
C GLY A 463 3.73 -21.34 9.62
N MET A 464 3.25 -22.08 8.62
CA MET A 464 1.84 -22.47 8.49
C MET A 464 1.34 -23.25 9.71
N GLU A 465 2.11 -24.24 10.18
CA GLU A 465 1.78 -25.01 11.39
C GLU A 465 1.76 -24.15 12.66
N GLN A 466 2.69 -23.19 12.78
CA GLN A 466 2.68 -22.23 13.89
C GLN A 466 1.46 -21.30 13.83
N PHE A 467 1.06 -20.87 12.63
CA PHE A 467 -0.12 -20.02 12.43
C PHE A 467 -1.42 -20.73 12.79
N ASP A 468 -1.52 -22.03 12.58
CA ASP A 468 -2.69 -22.84 12.99
C ASP A 468 -2.94 -22.80 14.51
N ARG A 469 -1.87 -22.69 15.30
CA ARG A 469 -1.97 -22.54 16.77
C ARG A 469 -2.59 -21.20 17.17
N THR A 470 -2.46 -20.18 16.32
CA THR A 470 -2.99 -18.82 16.55
C THR A 470 -4.39 -18.66 15.97
N ILE A 471 -4.61 -19.16 14.76
CA ILE A 471 -5.90 -19.18 14.07
C ILE A 471 -6.21 -20.65 13.78
N LYS A 472 -7.06 -21.27 14.60
CA LYS A 472 -7.37 -22.70 14.45
C LYS A 472 -7.94 -22.99 13.06
N GLY A 473 -7.35 -23.94 12.35
CA GLY A 473 -7.72 -24.28 10.98
C GLY A 473 -7.01 -23.44 9.92
N TYR A 474 -5.94 -22.72 10.26
CA TYR A 474 -5.09 -22.03 9.28
C TYR A 474 -4.27 -23.02 8.44
N ALA A 475 -3.83 -24.14 9.01
CA ALA A 475 -3.12 -25.20 8.31
C ALA A 475 -4.06 -26.34 7.85
N ARG A 476 -5.36 -26.03 7.68
CA ARG A 476 -6.34 -27.00 7.19
C ARG A 476 -5.91 -27.59 5.84
N GLY A 477 -6.17 -28.88 5.64
CA GLY A 477 -5.70 -29.63 4.47
C GLY A 477 -6.16 -29.04 3.14
N ASP A 478 -7.35 -28.44 3.09
CA ASP A 478 -7.95 -27.79 1.92
C ASP A 478 -7.71 -26.26 1.87
N ALA A 479 -6.82 -25.69 2.69
CA ALA A 479 -6.37 -24.30 2.51
C ALA A 479 -5.73 -24.16 1.13
N VAL A 480 -6.10 -23.11 0.39
CA VAL A 480 -5.64 -22.94 -1.00
C VAL A 480 -4.33 -22.20 -1.01
N LEU A 481 -3.29 -22.80 -1.58
CA LEU A 481 -2.03 -22.17 -1.94
C LEU A 481 -2.08 -21.77 -3.42
N SER A 482 -1.66 -20.55 -3.73
CA SER A 482 -1.62 -20.04 -5.11
C SER A 482 -0.27 -19.42 -5.42
N GLY A 483 0.25 -19.70 -6.62
CA GLY A 483 1.27 -18.96 -7.35
C GLY A 483 2.51 -18.54 -6.56
N ILE A 484 3.18 -17.48 -7.03
CA ILE A 484 4.34 -16.88 -6.36
C ILE A 484 4.09 -15.40 -6.08
N GLU A 485 4.17 -15.03 -4.80
CA GLU A 485 4.25 -13.64 -4.36
C GLU A 485 5.73 -13.24 -4.32
N SER A 486 6.30 -12.88 -5.47
CA SER A 486 7.72 -12.56 -5.63
C SER A 486 8.07 -11.10 -5.37
N ARG A 487 7.08 -10.20 -5.35
CA ARG A 487 7.26 -8.74 -5.44
C ARG A 487 6.69 -8.02 -4.23
N THR A 488 7.19 -8.35 -3.04
CA THR A 488 6.69 -7.83 -1.75
C THR A 488 7.29 -6.49 -1.34
N SER A 489 8.49 -6.19 -1.83
CA SER A 489 9.18 -4.90 -1.74
C SER A 489 10.30 -4.86 -2.78
N SER A 490 10.96 -3.71 -2.96
CA SER A 490 12.03 -3.62 -3.95
C SER A 490 13.22 -4.53 -3.63
N PRO A 491 13.70 -5.29 -4.63
CA PRO A 491 14.95 -6.06 -4.54
C PRO A 491 16.20 -5.18 -4.71
N VAL A 492 16.01 -3.89 -5.00
CA VAL A 492 17.08 -2.91 -5.23
C VAL A 492 16.89 -1.73 -4.29
N ARG A 493 18.00 -1.23 -3.74
CA ARG A 493 18.08 0.10 -3.14
C ARG A 493 18.77 1.02 -4.14
N ILE A 494 18.09 2.08 -4.57
CA ILE A 494 18.70 3.14 -5.38
C ILE A 494 19.16 4.22 -4.42
N HIS A 495 20.46 4.47 -4.33
CA HIS A 495 20.99 5.35 -3.30
C HIS A 495 20.57 6.81 -3.53
N ARG A 496 20.23 7.47 -2.42
CA ARG A 496 20.07 8.92 -2.35
C ARG A 496 20.72 9.48 -1.09
N ASP A 497 21.19 10.71 -1.16
CA ASP A 497 21.85 11.42 -0.06
C ASP A 497 20.85 12.14 0.87
N ALA A 498 21.36 13.02 1.74
CA ALA A 498 20.55 13.82 2.67
C ALA A 498 19.63 14.83 1.96
N ASP A 499 19.98 15.26 0.74
CA ASP A 499 19.16 16.10 -0.14
C ASP A 499 18.21 15.26 -1.00
N LEU A 500 18.13 13.94 -0.73
CA LEU A 500 17.30 12.97 -1.42
C LEU A 500 17.62 12.81 -2.91
N GLN A 501 18.81 13.22 -3.33
CA GLN A 501 19.28 13.11 -4.71
C GLN A 501 20.22 11.92 -4.86
N SER A 502 20.29 11.37 -6.07
CA SER A 502 21.29 10.37 -6.39
C SER A 502 22.69 10.97 -6.22
N PRO A 503 23.63 10.27 -5.55
CA PRO A 503 25.01 10.71 -5.45
C PRO A 503 25.73 10.67 -6.81
N SER A 504 25.26 9.84 -7.76
CA SER A 504 25.86 9.69 -9.09
C SER A 504 25.31 10.70 -10.11
N VAL A 505 24.07 11.17 -9.92
CA VAL A 505 23.37 12.06 -10.86
C VAL A 505 22.60 13.11 -10.08
N ARG A 506 23.12 14.33 -10.02
CA ARG A 506 22.42 15.46 -9.39
C ARG A 506 21.16 15.81 -10.18
N GLY A 507 20.11 16.18 -9.45
CA GLY A 507 18.78 16.42 -10.01
C GLY A 507 17.91 15.17 -10.15
N LEU A 508 18.45 13.96 -9.98
CA LEU A 508 17.66 12.72 -9.95
C LEU A 508 17.29 12.37 -8.50
N TYR A 509 16.01 12.19 -8.19
CA TYR A 509 15.49 11.91 -6.85
C TYR A 509 14.88 10.49 -6.77
N PRO A 510 15.63 9.48 -6.31
CA PRO A 510 15.08 8.15 -6.04
C PRO A 510 13.96 8.20 -5.01
N CYS A 511 12.78 7.69 -5.35
CA CYS A 511 11.58 7.86 -4.53
C CYS A 511 10.70 6.60 -4.45
N GLY A 512 10.05 6.45 -3.31
CA GLY A 512 9.02 5.44 -3.09
C GLY A 512 9.57 4.01 -3.04
N GLU A 513 8.69 3.06 -3.35
CA GLU A 513 8.98 1.64 -3.15
C GLU A 513 10.05 1.12 -4.11
N GLY A 514 10.05 1.58 -5.37
CA GLY A 514 11.05 1.18 -6.38
C GLY A 514 12.49 1.49 -5.97
N ALA A 515 12.71 2.65 -5.38
CA ALA A 515 14.00 3.04 -4.82
C ALA A 515 14.32 2.36 -3.46
N GLY A 516 13.36 1.61 -2.89
CA GLY A 516 13.47 0.88 -1.63
C GLY A 516 13.10 1.69 -0.38
N TYR A 517 12.63 2.93 -0.48
CA TYR A 517 12.39 3.83 0.67
C TYR A 517 10.96 3.76 1.24
N ALA A 518 10.10 2.94 0.65
CA ALA A 518 8.74 2.70 1.09
C ALA A 518 8.39 1.20 0.96
N GLY A 519 7.24 0.79 1.51
CA GLY A 519 6.76 -0.60 1.45
C GLY A 519 5.22 -0.72 1.46
N GLY A 520 4.53 0.27 0.88
CA GLY A 520 3.07 0.34 0.82
C GLY A 520 2.57 1.74 0.49
N ILE A 521 1.28 1.85 0.13
CA ILE A 521 0.64 3.06 -0.41
C ILE A 521 0.97 4.31 0.40
N THR A 522 0.67 4.30 1.70
CA THR A 522 0.87 5.47 2.58
C THR A 522 2.34 5.84 2.72
N SER A 523 3.22 4.86 2.92
CA SER A 523 4.66 5.14 3.03
C SER A 523 5.27 5.69 1.74
N ALA A 524 4.80 5.21 0.57
CA ALA A 524 5.24 5.70 -0.72
C ALA A 524 4.73 7.13 -0.97
N ALA A 525 3.46 7.40 -0.65
CA ALA A 525 2.88 8.74 -0.70
C ALA A 525 3.64 9.72 0.20
N MET A 526 3.94 9.33 1.44
CA MET A 526 4.73 10.13 2.38
C MET A 526 6.16 10.42 1.85
N ASP A 527 6.79 9.47 1.17
CA ASP A 527 8.10 9.67 0.55
C ASP A 527 8.01 10.63 -0.67
N GLY A 528 6.94 10.54 -1.45
CA GLY A 528 6.63 11.50 -2.51
C GLY A 528 6.44 12.93 -2.00
N ILE A 529 5.71 13.10 -0.90
CA ILE A 529 5.58 14.38 -0.19
C ILE A 529 6.96 14.88 0.25
N LEU A 530 7.78 14.01 0.85
CA LEU A 530 9.10 14.38 1.33
C LEU A 530 10.02 14.87 0.19
N VAL A 531 9.96 14.25 -0.98
CA VAL A 531 10.73 14.69 -2.16
C VAL A 531 10.18 16.03 -2.69
N ALA A 532 8.86 16.23 -2.75
CA ALA A 532 8.26 17.51 -3.13
C ALA A 532 8.70 18.66 -2.21
N GLU A 533 8.74 18.41 -0.91
CA GLU A 533 9.24 19.37 0.07
C GLU A 533 10.72 19.73 -0.15
N MET A 534 11.53 18.74 -0.52
CA MET A 534 12.95 18.97 -0.77
C MET A 534 13.18 19.81 -2.02
N ILE A 535 12.47 19.52 -3.11
CA ILE A 535 12.47 20.36 -4.31
C ILE A 535 12.05 21.78 -3.95
N ALA A 536 10.96 21.94 -3.19
CA ALA A 536 10.47 23.26 -2.81
C ALA A 536 11.45 24.04 -1.92
N LYS A 537 12.17 23.38 -1.01
CA LYS A 537 13.19 24.06 -0.18
C LYS A 537 14.36 24.62 -0.99
N LEU A 538 14.65 24.02 -2.14
CA LEU A 538 15.75 24.44 -3.00
C LEU A 538 15.29 25.51 -4.00
N TYR A 539 14.12 25.33 -4.60
CA TYR A 539 13.68 26.11 -5.75
C TYR A 539 12.51 27.05 -5.44
N GLN A 540 12.44 28.16 -6.18
CA GLN A 540 11.27 29.00 -6.28
C GLN A 540 10.32 28.43 -7.34
N PRO A 541 8.99 28.44 -7.09
CA PRO A 541 8.02 28.05 -8.11
C PRO A 541 8.03 29.05 -9.27
N PHE A 542 7.38 28.69 -10.37
CA PHE A 542 7.18 29.62 -11.48
C PHE A 542 6.34 30.81 -11.04
N ALA A 543 6.61 32.00 -11.59
CA ALA A 543 5.77 33.17 -11.35
C ALA A 543 4.32 32.87 -11.77
N ASP A 544 3.36 33.24 -10.92
CA ASP A 544 1.94 33.18 -11.25
C ASP A 544 1.65 34.17 -12.37
N ASN A 545 1.11 33.69 -13.50
CA ASN A 545 0.63 34.57 -14.57
C ASN A 545 -0.68 35.30 -14.20
N ASN A 546 -1.14 35.21 -12.94
CA ASN A 546 -2.43 35.72 -12.47
C ASN A 546 -2.33 36.97 -11.57
N THR A 547 -1.19 37.65 -11.50
CA THR A 547 -1.06 38.97 -10.86
C THR A 547 -1.08 40.14 -11.84
N ALA A 548 -1.55 39.91 -13.07
CA ALA A 548 -1.88 40.97 -14.03
C ALA A 548 -3.33 40.83 -14.51
N LYS A 549 -4.29 41.21 -13.66
CA LYS A 549 -5.54 41.89 -14.05
C LYS A 549 -6.29 42.41 -12.83
#